data_AF-A0A3P5XTS5-F1
#
_entry.id   AF-A0A3P5XTS5-F1
#
_cell.length_a   1.000
_cell.length_b   1.000
_cell.length_c   1.000
_cell.angle_alpha   90.00
_cell.angle_beta   90.00
_cell.angle_gamma   90.00
#
_symmetry.space_group_name_H-M   'P 1'
#
loop_
_entity.id
_entity.type
_entity.pdbx_description
1 polymer ?
#
loop_
_entity_poly.entity_id
_entity_poly.type
_entity_poly.pdbx_seq_one_letter_code
_entity_poly.pdbx_strand_id
1 'polypeptide(L)'
;MDEEGEDVISIGAKPKSSKEPNPLNQARREREARERGGGRQRGRGQRGRGQEGIGEAHEEGEERQVEEAHQQEAQEEPQPQQPLSKIPPFNDGSEITRDWTTSDLFDDPIYQHADTCGSVVFARLTQAAYNKDRPIAQRRNLSYRHLANHIRSVTGKKESFSFRNLSIPKNFIRDNGLHKDGVTSGQGGTTKMHFGSERHVEAKTVFEKLETVPLGIILEDRAQLHVVGMGIYEVPGDRDERFQEHALLAVAKGRTPDGVDFIVVQNSWGMDYGNNGYCRVSLPDTRDYDIFWPMW
;
A
#
# COMPACT_ATOMS: atom_id res chain seq x y z
N MET A 1 34.23 4.21 -45.31
CA MET A 1 33.26 5.07 -46.03
C MET A 1 32.09 4.16 -46.39
N ASP A 2 31.44 3.56 -45.40
CA ASP A 2 30.60 4.16 -44.34
C ASP A 2 29.36 4.79 -44.96
N GLU A 3 28.23 4.12 -44.78
CA GLU A 3 27.02 4.64 -44.10
C GLU A 3 25.85 3.68 -44.38
N GLU A 4 25.67 2.68 -43.50
CA GLU A 4 24.37 2.01 -43.34
C GLU A 4 23.55 2.85 -42.35
N GLY A 5 22.40 3.32 -42.81
CA GLY A 5 21.49 4.15 -42.02
C GLY A 5 20.80 3.34 -40.92
N GLU A 6 21.04 3.73 -39.68
CA GLU A 6 20.30 3.24 -38.52
C GLU A 6 18.89 3.85 -38.48
N ASP A 7 17.87 3.00 -38.58
CA ASP A 7 16.48 3.37 -38.32
C ASP A 7 16.31 3.68 -36.82
N VAL A 8 16.20 4.97 -36.52
CA VAL A 8 15.87 5.49 -35.19
C VAL A 8 14.40 5.18 -34.88
N ILE A 9 14.14 4.10 -34.13
CA ILE A 9 12.81 3.79 -33.60
C ILE A 9 12.50 4.77 -32.45
N SER A 10 11.66 5.75 -32.73
CA SER A 10 11.11 6.66 -31.72
C SER A 10 10.15 5.92 -30.78
N ILE A 11 10.58 5.59 -29.57
CA ILE A 11 9.72 5.00 -28.53
C ILE A 11 8.94 6.13 -27.84
N GLY A 12 7.89 6.60 -28.51
CA GLY A 12 6.96 7.60 -28.01
C GLY A 12 5.55 7.05 -27.95
N ALA A 13 5.20 6.39 -26.83
CA ALA A 13 3.85 6.31 -26.22
C ALA A 13 3.77 5.08 -25.28
N LYS A 14 3.37 5.30 -24.02
CA LYS A 14 3.02 4.22 -23.09
C LYS A 14 1.85 3.40 -23.70
N PRO A 15 1.98 2.08 -23.86
CA PRO A 15 0.88 1.26 -24.36
C PRO A 15 -0.28 1.29 -23.37
N LYS A 16 -1.50 1.49 -23.88
CA LYS A 16 -2.73 1.34 -23.10
C LYS A 16 -2.85 -0.12 -22.70
N SER A 17 -2.85 -0.39 -21.38
CA SER A 17 -3.22 -1.66 -20.78
C SER A 17 -4.51 -2.19 -21.44
N SER A 18 -4.35 -3.27 -22.22
CA SER A 18 -5.48 -4.06 -22.73
C SER A 18 -6.07 -4.83 -21.56
N LYS A 19 -7.37 -4.59 -21.38
CA LYS A 19 -8.18 -4.95 -20.22
C LYS A 19 -8.45 -6.44 -20.19
N GLU A 20 -8.06 -7.09 -19.09
CA GLU A 20 -8.97 -7.94 -18.32
C GLU A 20 -8.57 -7.82 -16.83
N PRO A 21 -9.42 -7.25 -15.97
CA PRO A 21 -9.11 -7.18 -14.54
C PRO A 21 -9.06 -8.59 -13.95
N ASN A 22 -8.10 -8.84 -13.05
CA ASN A 22 -8.01 -10.11 -12.32
C ASN A 22 -9.39 -10.45 -11.71
N PRO A 23 -10.00 -11.61 -12.04
CA PRO A 23 -11.35 -11.97 -11.60
C PRO A 23 -11.53 -11.94 -10.08
N LEU A 24 -10.46 -12.21 -9.32
CA LEU A 24 -10.47 -12.17 -7.85
C LEU A 24 -10.56 -10.74 -7.30
N ASN A 25 -9.97 -9.76 -8.01
CA ASN A 25 -10.11 -8.34 -7.67
C ASN A 25 -11.55 -7.85 -7.95
N GLN A 26 -12.28 -8.46 -8.89
CA GLN A 26 -13.68 -8.14 -9.13
C GLN A 26 -14.59 -8.67 -8.01
N ALA A 27 -14.41 -9.92 -7.60
CA ALA A 27 -15.19 -10.53 -6.51
C ALA A 27 -15.05 -9.77 -5.18
N ARG A 28 -13.82 -9.33 -4.84
CA ARG A 28 -13.59 -8.51 -3.63
C ARG A 28 -14.22 -7.12 -3.74
N ARG A 29 -14.13 -6.46 -4.91
CA ARG A 29 -14.79 -5.17 -5.17
C ARG A 29 -16.31 -5.27 -4.98
N GLU A 30 -16.92 -6.34 -5.47
CA GLU A 30 -18.36 -6.57 -5.30
C GLU A 30 -18.73 -6.80 -3.83
N ARG A 31 -17.89 -7.49 -3.06
CA ARG A 31 -18.07 -7.68 -1.62
C ARG A 31 -17.95 -6.36 -0.86
N GLU A 32 -16.91 -5.58 -1.09
CA GLU A 32 -16.69 -4.28 -0.43
C GLU A 32 -17.76 -3.25 -0.81
N ALA A 33 -18.28 -3.28 -2.04
CA ALA A 33 -19.40 -2.46 -2.48
C ALA A 33 -20.71 -2.84 -1.77
N ARG A 34 -20.96 -4.14 -1.54
CA ARG A 34 -22.12 -4.62 -0.77
C ARG A 34 -22.05 -4.20 0.69
N GLU A 35 -20.87 -4.27 1.30
CA GLU A 35 -20.63 -3.84 2.68
C GLU A 35 -20.81 -2.31 2.85
N ARG A 36 -20.45 -1.51 1.83
CA ARG A 36 -20.68 -0.05 1.83
C ARG A 36 -22.12 0.35 1.48
N GLY A 37 -22.87 -0.50 0.78
CA GLY A 37 -24.26 -0.26 0.36
C GLY A 37 -25.33 -0.53 1.42
N GLY A 38 -24.99 -1.24 2.51
CA GLY A 38 -25.95 -1.63 3.56
C GLY A 38 -26.46 -0.51 4.47
N GLY A 39 -25.93 0.71 4.34
CA GLY A 39 -26.25 1.84 5.20
C GLY A 39 -27.02 2.95 4.49
N ARG A 40 -28.30 2.73 4.12
CA ARG A 40 -29.35 3.78 3.98
C ARG A 40 -30.66 3.20 3.44
N GLN A 41 -31.49 2.66 4.33
CA GLN A 41 -32.94 2.63 4.09
C GLN A 41 -33.71 2.60 5.42
N ARG A 42 -34.03 3.79 5.93
CA ARG A 42 -35.17 4.07 6.83
C ARG A 42 -35.71 5.41 6.32
N GLY A 43 -36.89 5.54 5.74
CA GLY A 43 -38.16 4.89 6.01
C GLY A 43 -39.16 6.03 6.28
N ARG A 44 -39.70 6.64 5.21
CA ARG A 44 -40.81 7.60 5.33
C ARG A 44 -42.08 6.79 5.57
N GLY A 45 -42.58 6.80 6.81
CA GLY A 45 -43.85 6.20 7.20
C GLY A 45 -44.78 7.23 7.83
N GLN A 46 -45.98 7.34 7.27
CA GLN A 46 -47.06 8.26 7.64
C GLN A 46 -47.61 7.98 9.05
N ARG A 47 -48.05 9.04 9.76
CA ARG A 47 -48.81 8.96 11.00
C ARG A 47 -50.31 8.92 10.69
N GLY A 48 -50.99 7.86 11.13
CA GLY A 48 -52.44 7.76 11.26
C GLY A 48 -52.81 7.46 12.72
N ARG A 49 -53.86 8.14 13.20
CA ARG A 49 -54.42 8.09 14.57
C ARG A 49 -55.19 6.78 14.85
N GLY A 50 -55.23 6.35 16.11
CA GLY A 50 -56.24 5.41 16.64
C GLY A 50 -56.03 5.11 18.13
N GLN A 51 -57.09 5.21 18.93
CA GLN A 51 -57.14 5.22 20.40
C GLN A 51 -57.32 3.81 21.03
N GLU A 52 -56.75 3.70 22.24
CA GLU A 52 -57.10 2.95 23.47
C GLU A 52 -58.15 1.82 23.51
N GLY A 53 -57.83 0.76 24.28
CA GLY A 53 -58.81 -0.20 24.82
C GLY A 53 -58.28 -1.53 25.41
N ILE A 54 -57.64 -1.46 26.61
CA ILE A 54 -57.67 -2.36 27.80
C ILE A 54 -57.94 -3.88 27.67
N GLY A 55 -57.10 -4.71 28.31
CA GLY A 55 -57.42 -6.07 28.79
C GLY A 55 -56.21 -6.83 29.39
N GLU A 56 -56.27 -7.13 30.69
CA GLU A 56 -55.25 -7.76 31.55
C GLU A 56 -55.03 -9.28 31.30
N ALA A 57 -53.83 -9.77 31.64
CA ALA A 57 -53.55 -10.94 32.50
C ALA A 57 -52.34 -11.80 32.05
N HIS A 58 -51.60 -12.31 33.06
CA HIS A 58 -50.52 -13.30 33.05
C HIS A 58 -49.07 -12.81 32.95
N GLU A 59 -48.61 -12.13 34.00
CA GLU A 59 -47.22 -12.20 34.48
C GLU A 59 -47.13 -13.40 35.45
N GLU A 60 -46.14 -14.29 35.26
CA GLU A 60 -45.53 -15.22 36.27
C GLU A 60 -44.78 -16.40 35.60
N GLY A 61 -44.79 -16.51 34.27
CA GLY A 61 -44.09 -17.58 33.54
C GLY A 61 -42.71 -17.24 32.96
N GLU A 62 -42.36 -15.96 32.79
CA GLU A 62 -41.17 -15.56 32.02
C GLU A 62 -39.90 -15.38 32.86
N GLU A 63 -39.99 -15.15 34.16
CA GLU A 63 -38.80 -14.80 34.96
C GLU A 63 -37.79 -15.95 35.12
N ARG A 64 -38.22 -17.21 34.99
CA ARG A 64 -37.30 -18.37 35.10
C ARG A 64 -36.62 -18.79 33.80
N GLN A 65 -37.08 -18.32 32.64
CA GLN A 65 -36.39 -18.58 31.36
C GLN A 65 -35.35 -17.50 31.04
N VAL A 66 -35.47 -16.31 31.64
CA VAL A 66 -34.50 -15.23 31.44
C VAL A 66 -33.23 -15.46 32.27
N GLU A 67 -33.32 -16.09 33.45
CA GLU A 67 -32.15 -16.39 34.28
C GLU A 67 -31.24 -17.50 33.73
N GLU A 68 -31.79 -18.54 33.07
CA GLU A 68 -30.98 -19.57 32.43
C GLU A 68 -30.40 -19.12 31.08
N ALA A 69 -31.05 -18.19 30.37
CA ALA A 69 -30.50 -17.57 29.16
C ALA A 69 -29.34 -16.60 29.47
N HIS A 70 -29.31 -16.01 30.67
CA HIS A 70 -28.25 -15.08 31.09
C HIS A 70 -26.97 -15.76 31.60
N GLN A 71 -26.93 -17.10 31.71
CA GLN A 71 -25.72 -17.83 32.12
C GLN A 71 -24.96 -18.49 30.96
N GLN A 72 -25.44 -18.39 29.71
CA GLN A 72 -24.74 -18.88 28.52
C GLN A 72 -24.18 -17.79 27.61
N GLU A 73 -24.46 -16.50 27.90
CA GLU A 73 -23.65 -15.40 27.40
C GLU A 73 -22.46 -15.18 28.34
N ALA A 74 -21.67 -16.25 28.54
CA ALA A 74 -20.30 -16.09 28.96
C ALA A 74 -19.63 -15.22 27.91
N GLN A 75 -19.27 -14.02 28.33
CA GLN A 75 -18.52 -13.02 27.60
C GLN A 75 -17.32 -13.70 26.91
N GLU A 76 -17.47 -14.07 25.64
CA GLU A 76 -16.33 -14.15 24.75
C GLU A 76 -15.85 -12.70 24.63
N GLU A 77 -14.94 -12.31 25.51
CA GLU A 77 -14.12 -11.13 25.27
C GLU A 77 -13.59 -11.24 23.83
N PRO A 78 -13.81 -10.24 22.97
CA PRO A 78 -13.28 -10.30 21.62
C PRO A 78 -11.77 -10.41 21.76
N GLN A 79 -11.23 -11.60 21.47
CA GLN A 79 -9.79 -11.77 21.42
C GLN A 79 -9.23 -10.66 20.52
N PRO A 80 -8.11 -10.02 20.89
CA PRO A 80 -7.53 -8.97 20.07
C PRO A 80 -7.22 -9.58 18.70
N GLN A 81 -8.11 -9.34 17.73
CA GLN A 81 -7.91 -9.81 16.37
C GLN A 81 -6.66 -9.10 15.88
N GLN A 82 -5.60 -9.87 15.66
CA GLN A 82 -4.41 -9.41 14.96
C GLN A 82 -4.90 -8.67 13.71
N PRO A 83 -4.50 -7.41 13.53
CA PRO A 83 -5.08 -6.61 12.48
C PRO A 83 -4.83 -7.26 11.11
N LEU A 84 -5.90 -7.38 10.33
CA LEU A 84 -5.92 -8.19 9.11
C LEU A 84 -4.88 -7.68 8.10
N SER A 85 -4.11 -8.60 7.53
CA SER A 85 -3.21 -8.28 6.41
C SER A 85 -3.99 -7.58 5.28
N LYS A 86 -3.40 -6.53 4.69
CA LYS A 86 -3.95 -5.90 3.50
C LYS A 86 -3.54 -6.63 2.22
N ILE A 87 -2.51 -7.49 2.29
CA ILE A 87 -2.00 -8.28 1.18
C ILE A 87 -2.96 -9.46 0.97
N PRO A 88 -3.67 -9.55 -0.18
CA PRO A 88 -4.51 -10.72 -0.44
C PRO A 88 -3.63 -11.98 -0.57
N PRO A 89 -4.17 -13.17 -0.23
CA PRO A 89 -3.42 -14.41 -0.39
C PRO A 89 -3.05 -14.63 -1.86
N PHE A 90 -1.84 -15.14 -2.10
CA PHE A 90 -1.38 -15.50 -3.44
C PHE A 90 -1.91 -16.87 -3.91
N ASN A 91 -2.50 -17.66 -2.99
CA ASN A 91 -3.17 -18.95 -3.24
C ASN A 91 -2.27 -20.03 -3.86
N ASP A 92 -0.96 -19.97 -3.64
CA ASP A 92 0.02 -20.98 -4.09
C ASP A 92 0.75 -21.67 -2.94
N GLY A 93 0.26 -21.50 -1.71
CA GLY A 93 0.86 -22.06 -0.49
C GLY A 93 2.03 -21.25 0.07
N SER A 94 2.40 -20.11 -0.55
CA SER A 94 3.45 -19.24 -0.01
C SER A 94 3.08 -18.69 1.37
N GLU A 95 4.09 -18.60 2.24
CA GLU A 95 3.96 -18.06 3.59
C GLU A 95 4.53 -16.64 3.64
N ILE A 96 3.78 -15.71 4.25
CA ILE A 96 4.30 -14.39 4.62
C ILE A 96 4.84 -14.50 6.05
N THR A 97 6.16 -14.32 6.21
CA THR A 97 6.86 -14.47 7.49
C THR A 97 6.96 -13.15 8.26
N ARG A 98 6.84 -12.01 7.57
CA ARG A 98 6.75 -10.67 8.18
C ARG A 98 5.83 -9.78 7.35
N ASP A 99 4.86 -9.13 7.99
CA ASP A 99 3.88 -8.27 7.31
C ASP A 99 3.67 -6.94 8.05
N TRP A 100 4.09 -5.84 7.43
CA TRP A 100 3.89 -4.49 7.95
C TRP A 100 2.49 -3.94 7.67
N THR A 101 1.71 -4.51 6.76
CA THR A 101 0.37 -4.01 6.41
C THR A 101 -0.67 -4.27 7.48
N THR A 102 -0.43 -5.26 8.35
CA THR A 102 -1.22 -5.53 9.56
C THR A 102 -1.26 -4.31 10.49
N SER A 103 -0.22 -3.49 10.55
CA SER A 103 -0.14 -2.36 11.48
C SER A 103 -1.10 -1.18 11.21
N ASP A 104 -1.81 -1.21 10.07
CA ASP A 104 -2.62 -0.11 9.55
C ASP A 104 -1.85 1.22 9.42
N LEU A 105 -0.53 1.11 9.16
CA LEU A 105 0.37 2.26 8.98
C LEU A 105 0.38 2.81 7.56
N PHE A 106 -0.07 2.03 6.58
CA PHE A 106 -0.13 2.40 5.16
C PHE A 106 -1.58 2.40 4.68
N ASP A 107 -1.96 3.36 3.83
CA ASP A 107 -3.18 3.18 3.05
C ASP A 107 -2.96 2.23 1.87
N ASP A 108 -4.05 1.95 1.20
CA ASP A 108 -4.13 1.09 0.05
C ASP A 108 -3.30 1.61 -1.16
N PRO A 109 -2.99 0.71 -2.11
CA PRO A 109 -2.34 1.07 -3.37
C PRO A 109 -3.13 2.14 -4.14
N ILE A 110 -2.41 3.07 -4.76
CA ILE A 110 -2.98 4.19 -5.51
C ILE A 110 -2.49 4.20 -6.95
N TYR A 111 -3.20 4.90 -7.83
CA TYR A 111 -2.66 5.30 -9.12
C TYR A 111 -1.80 6.55 -8.96
N GLN A 112 -0.49 6.43 -9.18
CA GLN A 112 0.40 7.58 -9.28
C GLN A 112 0.02 8.46 -10.47
N HIS A 113 0.40 9.73 -10.41
CA HIS A 113 0.28 10.64 -11.56
C HIS A 113 1.66 10.86 -12.16
N ALA A 114 1.84 10.54 -13.45
CA ALA A 114 3.15 10.63 -14.10
C ALA A 114 4.24 9.87 -13.33
N ASP A 115 5.50 10.30 -13.39
CA ASP A 115 6.65 9.58 -12.83
C ASP A 115 6.92 10.03 -11.38
N THR A 116 5.95 9.77 -10.49
CA THR A 116 5.99 10.18 -9.07
C THR A 116 6.13 9.02 -8.08
N CYS A 117 6.49 7.82 -8.53
CA CYS A 117 6.61 6.62 -7.69
C CYS A 117 7.48 6.86 -6.44
N GLY A 118 8.62 7.54 -6.61
CA GLY A 118 9.48 7.93 -5.49
C GLY A 118 8.77 8.79 -4.44
N SER A 119 7.99 9.78 -4.89
CA SER A 119 7.24 10.64 -3.97
C SER A 119 6.18 9.85 -3.18
N VAL A 120 5.55 8.86 -3.82
CA VAL A 120 4.58 7.97 -3.16
C VAL A 120 5.26 7.16 -2.07
N VAL A 121 6.37 6.51 -2.37
CA VAL A 121 7.12 5.70 -1.38
C VAL A 121 7.59 6.55 -0.21
N PHE A 122 8.20 7.70 -0.46
CA PHE A 122 8.61 8.63 0.60
C PHE A 122 7.44 9.09 1.47
N ALA A 123 6.29 9.43 0.87
CA ALA A 123 5.11 9.83 1.63
C ALA A 123 4.56 8.70 2.49
N ARG A 124 4.49 7.47 1.96
CA ARG A 124 4.04 6.27 2.67
C ARG A 124 4.94 5.93 3.85
N LEU A 125 6.26 5.98 3.66
CA LEU A 125 7.22 5.75 4.73
C LEU A 125 7.16 6.84 5.82
N THR A 126 7.03 8.10 5.41
CA THR A 126 6.82 9.22 6.34
C THR A 126 5.53 9.05 7.14
N GLN A 127 4.45 8.63 6.47
CA GLN A 127 3.14 8.35 7.07
C GLN A 127 3.26 7.21 8.08
N ALA A 128 3.90 6.11 7.71
CA ALA A 128 4.06 4.95 8.59
C ALA A 128 4.84 5.32 9.86
N ALA A 129 5.97 6.01 9.72
CA ALA A 129 6.77 6.45 10.85
C ALA A 129 6.04 7.48 11.74
N TYR A 130 5.24 8.37 11.14
CA TYR A 130 4.39 9.27 11.92
C TYR A 130 3.27 8.51 12.65
N ASN A 131 2.64 7.53 12.01
CA ASN A 131 1.48 6.84 12.57
C ASN A 131 1.87 5.78 13.63
N LYS A 132 3.12 5.28 13.65
CA LYS A 132 3.54 4.11 14.43
C LYS A 132 3.21 4.16 15.92
N ASP A 133 3.45 5.31 16.56
CA ASP A 133 3.25 5.51 17.99
C ASP A 133 1.98 6.31 18.31
N ARG A 134 1.06 6.46 17.34
CA ARG A 134 -0.11 7.34 17.46
C ARG A 134 -1.43 6.57 17.49
N PRO A 135 -2.38 6.98 18.35
CA PRO A 135 -3.75 6.50 18.29
C PRO A 135 -4.37 6.72 16.90
N ILE A 136 -5.26 5.82 16.47
CA ILE A 136 -5.89 5.86 15.13
C ILE A 136 -6.48 7.24 14.82
N ALA A 137 -7.15 7.88 15.78
CA ALA A 137 -7.75 9.20 15.62
C ALA A 137 -6.74 10.33 15.30
N GLN A 138 -5.45 10.14 15.62
CA GLN A 138 -4.37 11.10 15.37
C GLN A 138 -3.53 10.74 14.14
N ARG A 139 -3.73 9.55 13.57
CA ARG A 139 -3.05 9.12 12.34
C ARG A 139 -3.47 10.02 11.19
N ARG A 140 -2.56 10.21 10.23
CA ARG A 140 -2.84 11.03 9.06
C ARG A 140 -2.22 10.43 7.81
N ASN A 141 -2.89 10.64 6.70
CA ASN A 141 -2.36 10.34 5.37
C ASN A 141 -1.56 11.54 4.89
N LEU A 142 -0.44 11.30 4.23
CA LEU A 142 0.47 12.36 3.78
C LEU A 142 0.45 12.51 2.27
N SER A 143 0.47 13.76 1.80
CA SER A 143 0.37 14.05 0.38
C SER A 143 1.70 13.82 -0.34
N TYR A 144 1.76 12.78 -1.18
CA TYR A 144 2.89 12.58 -2.08
C TYR A 144 2.98 13.69 -3.15
N ARG A 145 1.85 14.31 -3.52
CA ARG A 145 1.80 15.39 -4.52
C ARG A 145 2.58 16.62 -4.06
N HIS A 146 2.60 16.91 -2.75
CA HIS A 146 3.41 17.99 -2.19
C HIS A 146 4.90 17.80 -2.52
N LEU A 147 5.42 16.61 -2.24
CA LEU A 147 6.80 16.26 -2.56
C LEU A 147 7.06 16.22 -4.07
N ALA A 148 6.17 15.61 -4.85
CA ALA A 148 6.30 15.55 -6.30
C ALA A 148 6.36 16.95 -6.94
N ASN A 149 5.56 17.89 -6.44
CA ASN A 149 5.59 19.27 -6.87
C ASN A 149 6.91 19.97 -6.53
N HIS A 150 7.45 19.72 -5.32
CA HIS A 150 8.76 20.24 -4.95
C HIS A 150 9.88 19.67 -5.82
N ILE A 151 9.95 18.35 -5.98
CA ILE A 151 10.96 17.69 -6.84
C ILE A 151 10.94 18.29 -8.24
N ARG A 152 9.75 18.36 -8.87
CA ARG A 152 9.59 18.97 -10.20
C ARG A 152 10.00 20.44 -10.26
N SER A 153 9.84 21.20 -9.17
CA SER A 153 10.27 22.59 -9.11
C SER A 153 11.79 22.75 -9.07
N VAL A 154 12.51 21.80 -8.47
CA VAL A 154 13.98 21.85 -8.34
C VAL A 154 14.72 21.13 -9.46
N THR A 155 14.17 20.05 -10.03
CA THR A 155 14.77 19.33 -11.18
C THR A 155 14.33 19.89 -12.53
N GLY A 156 13.36 20.80 -12.54
CA GLY A 156 12.73 21.27 -13.76
C GLY A 156 11.71 20.27 -14.33
N LYS A 157 10.87 20.75 -15.26
CA LYS A 157 9.74 19.98 -15.82
C LYS A 157 10.15 18.85 -16.79
N LYS A 158 11.42 18.80 -17.21
CA LYS A 158 11.90 17.91 -18.30
C LYS A 158 12.72 16.72 -17.81
N GLU A 159 13.30 16.78 -16.61
CA GLU A 159 14.10 15.68 -16.08
C GLU A 159 13.24 14.79 -15.18
N SER A 160 13.18 13.50 -15.53
CA SER A 160 12.67 12.47 -14.62
C SER A 160 13.54 12.44 -13.37
N PHE A 161 12.91 12.34 -12.19
CA PHE A 161 13.62 12.22 -10.93
C PHE A 161 14.52 10.98 -10.97
N SER A 162 15.85 11.19 -11.00
CA SER A 162 16.80 10.09 -10.86
C SER A 162 16.89 9.69 -9.39
N PHE A 163 16.72 8.39 -9.12
CA PHE A 163 16.86 7.84 -7.78
C PHE A 163 18.31 7.78 -7.33
N ARG A 164 19.26 8.06 -8.21
CA ARG A 164 20.67 8.34 -7.85
C ARG A 164 20.80 9.52 -6.89
N ASN A 165 19.84 10.46 -6.86
CA ASN A 165 19.84 11.60 -5.95
C ASN A 165 18.68 11.57 -4.96
N LEU A 166 18.75 10.67 -3.98
CA LEU A 166 17.80 10.65 -2.86
C LEU A 166 17.91 11.88 -1.93
N SER A 167 18.91 12.75 -2.09
CA SER A 167 19.07 13.90 -1.18
C SER A 167 17.94 14.91 -1.30
N ILE A 168 17.38 15.12 -2.50
CA ILE A 168 16.28 16.07 -2.73
C ILE A 168 15.06 15.74 -1.87
N PRO A 169 14.44 14.54 -1.98
CA PRO A 169 13.28 14.21 -1.15
C PRO A 169 13.62 14.14 0.33
N LYS A 170 14.79 13.59 0.69
CA LYS A 170 15.21 13.48 2.10
C LYS A 170 15.35 14.85 2.76
N ASN A 171 16.03 15.79 2.12
CA ASN A 171 16.23 17.14 2.65
C ASN A 171 14.90 17.90 2.70
N PHE A 172 14.05 17.77 1.68
CA PHE A 172 12.75 18.43 1.70
C PHE A 172 11.88 17.95 2.88
N ILE A 173 11.78 16.64 3.10
CA ILE A 173 10.99 16.10 4.20
C ILE A 173 11.61 16.45 5.56
N ARG A 174 12.94 16.46 5.69
CA ARG A 174 13.63 16.87 6.90
C ARG A 174 13.35 18.34 7.24
N ASP A 175 13.51 19.23 6.27
CA ASP A 175 13.54 20.67 6.51
C ASP A 175 12.14 21.29 6.49
N ASN A 176 11.27 20.81 5.59
CA ASN A 176 9.93 21.36 5.35
C ASN A 176 8.82 20.42 5.81
N GLY A 177 8.97 19.11 5.54
CA GLY A 177 7.97 18.09 5.85
C GLY A 177 6.84 18.01 4.82
N LEU A 178 5.95 17.02 5.02
CA LEU A 178 4.81 16.75 4.14
C LEU A 178 3.50 17.24 4.75
N HIS A 179 2.61 17.77 3.92
CA HIS A 179 1.25 18.10 4.34
C HIS A 179 0.38 16.85 4.47
N LYS A 180 -0.67 16.95 5.29
CA LYS A 180 -1.76 15.98 5.28
C LYS A 180 -2.40 15.94 3.88
N ASP A 181 -2.76 14.75 3.42
CA ASP A 181 -3.40 14.59 2.13
C ASP A 181 -4.76 15.31 2.07
N GLY A 182 -5.10 15.85 0.91
CA GLY A 182 -6.30 16.67 0.70
C GLY A 182 -6.23 18.10 1.24
N VAL A 183 -5.13 18.49 1.92
CA VAL A 183 -4.95 19.86 2.40
C VAL A 183 -3.97 20.62 1.51
N THR A 184 -4.42 21.72 0.91
CA THR A 184 -3.55 22.69 0.22
C THR A 184 -2.94 23.65 1.25
N SER A 185 -1.67 24.00 1.05
CA SER A 185 -0.79 24.82 1.91
C SER A 185 -1.47 25.79 2.90
N GLY A 186 -1.05 25.76 4.17
CA GLY A 186 -1.37 26.78 5.18
C GLY A 186 -2.26 26.30 6.34
N GLN A 187 -2.94 25.16 6.22
CA GLN A 187 -3.72 24.55 7.30
C GLN A 187 -3.14 23.17 7.67
N GLY A 188 -3.06 22.83 8.97
CA GLY A 188 -2.81 21.45 9.43
C GLY A 188 -1.36 21.01 9.72
N GLY A 189 -0.38 21.91 9.62
CA GLY A 189 1.03 21.62 9.89
C GLY A 189 1.70 20.68 8.87
N THR A 190 3.01 20.48 8.99
CA THR A 190 3.78 19.52 8.18
C THR A 190 4.35 18.41 9.06
N THR A 191 4.53 17.24 8.47
CA THR A 191 5.19 16.09 9.10
C THR A 191 6.61 15.97 8.56
N LYS A 192 7.59 16.16 9.43
CA LYS A 192 9.03 16.01 9.13
C LYS A 192 9.51 14.61 9.48
N MET A 193 10.55 14.16 8.79
CA MET A 193 11.14 12.83 8.99
C MET A 193 12.59 12.79 8.49
N HIS A 194 13.43 11.99 9.15
CA HIS A 194 14.76 11.64 8.68
C HIS A 194 14.73 10.29 7.97
N PHE A 195 15.62 10.12 6.99
CA PHE A 195 15.69 8.90 6.20
C PHE A 195 17.12 8.36 6.18
N GLY A 196 17.24 7.07 6.48
CA GLY A 196 18.40 6.27 6.13
C GLY A 196 18.33 5.89 4.66
N SER A 197 19.49 5.68 4.06
CA SER A 197 19.58 5.11 2.70
C SER A 197 20.93 4.44 2.55
N GLU A 198 20.94 3.29 1.91
CA GLU A 198 22.14 2.55 1.54
C GLU A 198 22.03 2.19 0.05
N ARG A 199 23.17 2.20 -0.63
CA ARG A 199 23.28 1.85 -2.05
C ARG A 199 24.19 0.65 -2.16
N HIS A 200 24.00 -0.11 -3.22
CA HIS A 200 24.82 -1.28 -3.49
C HIS A 200 24.79 -2.33 -2.35
N VAL A 201 23.62 -2.57 -1.75
CA VAL A 201 23.45 -3.57 -0.69
C VAL A 201 23.10 -4.93 -1.27
N GLU A 202 23.51 -6.00 -0.58
CA GLU A 202 23.13 -7.38 -0.90
C GLU A 202 21.64 -7.63 -0.63
N ALA A 203 21.05 -8.63 -1.29
CA ALA A 203 19.66 -9.04 -1.05
C ALA A 203 19.41 -9.33 0.44
N LYS A 204 20.35 -10.01 1.10
CA LYS A 204 20.31 -10.31 2.53
C LYS A 204 20.06 -9.06 3.38
N THR A 205 20.76 -7.95 3.10
CA THR A 205 20.60 -6.69 3.83
C THR A 205 19.18 -6.12 3.66
N VAL A 206 18.57 -6.27 2.48
CA VAL A 206 17.17 -5.88 2.26
C VAL A 206 16.23 -6.67 3.16
N PHE A 207 16.39 -8.00 3.21
CA PHE A 207 15.56 -8.88 4.04
C PHE A 207 15.78 -8.66 5.55
N GLU A 208 17.00 -8.39 5.99
CA GLU A 208 17.34 -8.05 7.37
C GLU A 208 16.72 -6.70 7.77
N LYS A 209 16.82 -5.68 6.90
CA LYS A 209 16.23 -4.36 7.18
C LYS A 209 14.71 -4.45 7.31
N LEU A 210 14.06 -5.22 6.43
CA LEU A 210 12.61 -5.38 6.38
C LEU A 210 12.03 -6.07 7.62
N GLU A 211 12.84 -6.73 8.46
CA GLU A 211 12.38 -7.20 9.79
C GLU A 211 12.04 -6.04 10.73
N THR A 212 12.79 -4.95 10.60
CA THR A 212 12.78 -3.85 11.58
C THR A 212 12.01 -2.63 11.09
N VAL A 213 11.95 -2.42 9.77
CA VAL A 213 11.30 -1.25 9.18
C VAL A 213 10.83 -1.53 7.75
N PRO A 214 9.66 -1.04 7.32
CA PRO A 214 9.32 -0.98 5.90
C PRO A 214 10.32 -0.09 5.15
N LEU A 215 10.60 -0.41 3.89
CA LEU A 215 11.60 0.32 3.12
C LEU A 215 11.16 0.60 1.69
N GLY A 216 11.72 1.64 1.10
CA GLY A 216 11.71 1.87 -0.32
C GLY A 216 12.84 1.09 -0.96
N ILE A 217 12.55 0.44 -2.08
CA ILE A 217 13.52 -0.24 -2.93
C ILE A 217 13.41 0.32 -4.35
N ILE A 218 14.55 0.49 -5.01
CA ILE A 218 14.63 0.98 -6.39
C ILE A 218 14.98 -0.19 -7.31
N LEU A 219 14.12 -0.45 -8.29
CA LEU A 219 14.30 -1.49 -9.31
C LEU A 219 14.14 -0.89 -10.71
N GLU A 220 14.63 -1.57 -11.73
CA GLU A 220 14.39 -1.18 -13.12
C GLU A 220 12.93 -1.45 -13.54
N ASP A 221 12.29 -0.47 -14.20
CA ASP A 221 10.98 -0.58 -14.83
C ASP A 221 11.07 -1.42 -16.11
N ARG A 222 11.06 -2.74 -15.95
CA ARG A 222 11.14 -3.71 -17.04
C ARG A 222 9.75 -4.25 -17.40
N ALA A 223 9.61 -4.71 -18.64
CA ALA A 223 8.35 -5.27 -19.16
C ALA A 223 7.73 -6.34 -18.24
N GLN A 224 8.58 -7.20 -17.65
CA GLN A 224 8.18 -8.27 -16.75
C GLN A 224 7.54 -7.75 -15.46
N LEU A 225 7.97 -6.59 -14.96
CA LEU A 225 7.36 -5.97 -13.78
C LEU A 225 5.90 -5.60 -14.07
N HIS A 226 5.59 -5.10 -15.27
CA HIS A 226 4.22 -4.74 -15.64
C HIS A 226 3.24 -5.93 -15.72
N VAL A 227 3.74 -7.15 -15.95
CA VAL A 227 2.92 -8.33 -16.24
C VAL A 227 3.05 -9.45 -15.20
N VAL A 228 3.69 -9.18 -14.05
CA VAL A 228 3.93 -10.19 -12.99
C VAL A 228 2.65 -10.87 -12.48
N GLY A 229 1.52 -10.15 -12.47
CA GLY A 229 0.25 -10.69 -12.00
C GLY A 229 0.34 -11.23 -10.58
N MET A 230 -0.07 -12.49 -10.40
CA MET A 230 0.02 -13.22 -9.12
C MET A 230 1.38 -13.87 -8.89
N GLY A 231 2.30 -13.85 -9.86
CA GLY A 231 3.61 -14.52 -9.79
C GLY A 231 4.64 -13.81 -8.92
N ILE A 232 5.91 -14.16 -9.14
CA ILE A 232 7.07 -13.51 -8.53
C ILE A 232 7.84 -12.82 -9.65
N TYR A 233 8.09 -11.52 -9.51
CA TYR A 233 8.97 -10.80 -10.40
C TYR A 233 10.41 -11.14 -10.02
N GLU A 234 11.10 -11.86 -10.91
CA GLU A 234 12.51 -12.15 -10.78
C GLU A 234 13.31 -10.95 -11.25
N VAL A 235 13.95 -10.25 -10.30
CA VAL A 235 14.81 -9.13 -10.65
C VAL A 235 16.01 -9.69 -11.44
N PRO A 236 16.32 -9.15 -12.63
CA PRO A 236 17.47 -9.61 -13.39
C PRO A 236 18.78 -9.41 -12.62
N GLY A 237 19.68 -10.38 -12.71
CA GLY A 237 20.95 -10.43 -11.97
C GLY A 237 21.96 -9.37 -12.36
N ASP A 238 21.67 -8.55 -13.37
CA ASP A 238 22.45 -7.42 -13.83
C ASP A 238 21.64 -6.11 -13.78
N ARG A 239 22.31 -5.00 -13.47
CA ARG A 239 21.73 -3.66 -13.64
C ARG A 239 21.87 -3.23 -15.08
N ASP A 240 20.84 -2.57 -15.59
CA ASP A 240 20.84 -2.04 -16.95
C ASP A 240 20.30 -0.62 -16.94
N GLU A 241 21.21 0.34 -17.12
CA GLU A 241 20.93 1.77 -17.05
C GLU A 241 20.03 2.29 -18.18
N ARG A 242 19.74 1.46 -19.19
CA ARG A 242 18.78 1.80 -20.25
C ARG A 242 17.35 1.81 -19.75
N PHE A 243 17.05 1.10 -18.65
CA PHE A 243 15.73 1.08 -18.05
C PHE A 243 15.57 2.20 -17.03
N GLN A 244 14.36 2.74 -16.97
CA GLN A 244 14.03 3.74 -15.96
C GLN A 244 14.02 3.11 -14.57
N GLU A 245 14.54 3.83 -13.59
CA GLU A 245 14.45 3.45 -12.18
C GLU A 245 13.01 3.68 -11.68
N HIS A 246 12.48 2.72 -10.92
CA HIS A 246 11.14 2.76 -10.31
C HIS A 246 11.24 2.42 -8.83
N ALA A 247 10.66 3.28 -7.99
CA ALA A 247 10.61 3.05 -6.56
C ALA A 247 9.34 2.32 -6.14
N LEU A 248 9.53 1.29 -5.33
CA LEU A 248 8.50 0.42 -4.78
C LEU A 248 8.60 0.41 -3.25
N LEU A 249 7.48 0.21 -2.56
CA LEU A 249 7.45 0.13 -1.10
C LEU A 249 7.45 -1.34 -0.66
N ALA A 250 8.56 -1.85 -0.13
CA ALA A 250 8.62 -3.18 0.47
C ALA A 250 7.91 -3.17 1.84
N VAL A 251 6.88 -4.01 1.96
CA VAL A 251 5.98 -4.07 3.13
C VAL A 251 5.87 -5.43 3.77
N ALA A 252 6.34 -6.49 3.12
CA ALA A 252 6.36 -7.83 3.71
C ALA A 252 7.47 -8.68 3.09
N LYS A 253 7.79 -9.79 3.73
CA LYS A 253 8.60 -10.86 3.17
C LYS A 253 8.01 -12.21 3.46
N GLY A 254 8.38 -13.17 2.64
CA GLY A 254 7.84 -14.51 2.69
C GLY A 254 8.70 -15.51 1.93
N ARG A 255 8.20 -16.74 1.90
CA ARG A 255 8.85 -17.87 1.25
C ARG A 255 7.81 -18.74 0.57
N THR A 256 8.12 -19.24 -0.62
CA THR A 256 7.26 -20.19 -1.34
C THR A 256 7.42 -21.62 -0.78
N PRO A 257 6.50 -22.55 -1.08
CA PRO A 257 6.64 -23.95 -0.62
C PRO A 257 7.91 -24.66 -1.10
N ASP A 258 8.44 -24.26 -2.27
CA ASP A 258 9.69 -24.76 -2.85
C ASP A 258 10.94 -24.02 -2.34
N GLY A 259 10.78 -23.09 -1.40
CA GLY A 259 11.89 -22.47 -0.67
C GLY A 259 12.44 -21.18 -1.25
N VAL A 260 11.77 -20.57 -2.23
CA VAL A 260 12.16 -19.28 -2.81
C VAL A 260 11.77 -18.14 -1.89
N ASP A 261 12.76 -17.38 -1.41
CA ASP A 261 12.54 -16.17 -0.63
C ASP A 261 12.08 -15.01 -1.52
N PHE A 262 11.09 -14.25 -1.05
CA PHE A 262 10.58 -13.07 -1.75
C PHE A 262 10.24 -11.94 -0.80
N ILE A 263 10.30 -10.72 -1.32
CA ILE A 263 9.64 -9.55 -0.70
C ILE A 263 8.30 -9.31 -1.37
N VAL A 264 7.35 -8.73 -0.64
CA VAL A 264 6.12 -8.16 -1.19
C VAL A 264 6.26 -6.66 -1.22
N VAL A 265 6.05 -6.09 -2.40
CA VAL A 265 6.06 -4.65 -2.61
C VAL A 265 4.66 -4.12 -2.90
N GLN A 266 4.34 -2.98 -2.30
CA GLN A 266 3.21 -2.15 -2.70
C GLN A 266 3.64 -1.27 -3.87
N ASN A 267 2.93 -1.37 -4.99
CA ASN A 267 3.16 -0.52 -6.15
C ASN A 267 2.20 0.67 -6.17
N SER A 268 2.51 1.67 -6.99
CA SER A 268 1.70 2.87 -7.20
C SER A 268 1.03 2.90 -8.58
N TRP A 269 0.72 1.73 -9.14
CA TRP A 269 -0.04 1.57 -10.39
C TRP A 269 -1.51 1.15 -10.15
N GLY A 270 -2.02 1.42 -8.95
CA GLY A 270 -3.39 1.12 -8.55
C GLY A 270 -3.64 -0.34 -8.15
N MET A 271 -4.85 -0.59 -7.68
CA MET A 271 -5.28 -1.91 -7.19
C MET A 271 -5.47 -2.94 -8.32
N ASP A 272 -5.65 -2.53 -9.57
CA ASP A 272 -5.76 -3.47 -10.69
C ASP A 272 -4.42 -4.11 -11.09
N TYR A 273 -3.29 -3.59 -10.57
CA TYR A 273 -1.97 -4.16 -10.79
C TYR A 273 -1.71 -5.36 -9.87
N GLY A 274 -1.12 -6.44 -10.42
CA GLY A 274 -0.69 -7.60 -9.64
C GLY A 274 -1.80 -8.21 -8.77
N ASN A 275 -1.48 -8.45 -7.51
CA ASN A 275 -2.40 -8.92 -6.48
C ASN A 275 -2.92 -7.75 -5.64
N ASN A 276 -3.98 -7.09 -6.13
CA ASN A 276 -4.60 -5.91 -5.50
C ASN A 276 -3.63 -4.75 -5.23
N GLY A 277 -2.74 -4.46 -6.17
CA GLY A 277 -1.69 -3.42 -6.10
C GLY A 277 -0.39 -3.86 -5.42
N TYR A 278 -0.29 -5.14 -5.05
CA TYR A 278 0.92 -5.76 -4.51
C TYR A 278 1.51 -6.76 -5.51
N CYS A 279 2.84 -6.94 -5.50
CA CYS A 279 3.48 -8.05 -6.20
C CYS A 279 4.63 -8.62 -5.37
N ARG A 280 4.97 -9.87 -5.64
CA ARG A 280 6.14 -10.52 -5.06
C ARG A 280 7.36 -10.25 -5.92
N VAL A 281 8.51 -10.11 -5.29
CA VAL A 281 9.79 -9.86 -5.95
C VAL A 281 10.83 -10.78 -5.34
N SER A 282 11.53 -11.55 -6.17
CA SER A 282 12.74 -12.27 -5.75
C SER A 282 13.96 -11.43 -6.08
N LEU A 283 14.91 -11.41 -5.15
CA LEU A 283 16.11 -10.60 -5.20
C LEU A 283 17.31 -11.54 -5.34
N PRO A 284 17.91 -11.75 -6.54
CA PRO A 284 19.10 -12.58 -6.66
C PRO A 284 20.30 -11.97 -5.93
N ASP A 285 21.17 -12.83 -5.41
CA ASP A 285 22.43 -12.44 -4.76
C ASP A 285 23.50 -11.97 -5.76
N THR A 286 23.27 -12.14 -7.07
CA THR A 286 24.22 -11.75 -8.12
C THR A 286 24.26 -10.25 -8.38
N ARG A 287 23.39 -9.47 -7.73
CA ARG A 287 23.34 -8.00 -7.85
C ARG A 287 23.12 -7.33 -6.51
N ASP A 288 23.29 -6.02 -6.57
CA ASP A 288 23.04 -5.13 -5.46
C ASP A 288 21.73 -4.33 -5.62
N TYR A 289 21.31 -3.69 -4.52
CA TYR A 289 20.07 -2.94 -4.41
C TYR A 289 20.29 -1.57 -3.77
N ASP A 290 19.47 -0.59 -4.18
CA ASP A 290 19.43 0.73 -3.56
C ASP A 290 18.14 0.82 -2.72
N ILE A 291 18.31 1.07 -1.43
CA ILE A 291 17.20 1.09 -0.45
C ILE A 291 17.22 2.35 0.41
N PHE A 292 16.03 2.73 0.90
CA PHE A 292 15.87 3.84 1.84
C PHE A 292 14.72 3.58 2.81
N TRP A 293 14.81 4.10 4.03
CA TRP A 293 13.83 3.81 5.08
C TRP A 293 13.70 5.01 6.03
N PRO A 294 12.54 5.18 6.68
CA PRO A 294 12.36 6.23 7.68
C PRO A 294 13.16 5.87 8.93
N MET A 295 13.78 6.87 9.55
CA MET A 295 14.45 6.70 10.84
C MET A 295 13.42 6.90 11.95
N TRP A 296 13.15 5.83 12.70
CA TRP A 296 12.20 5.82 13.81
C TRP A 296 12.69 6.57 15.04
#